data_AF-A0A507EB08-F1
#
_entry.id   AF-A0A507EB08-F1
#
_cell.length_a   1.000
_cell.length_b   1.000
_cell.length_c   1.000
_cell.angle_alpha   90.00
_cell.angle_beta   90.00
_cell.angle_gamma   90.00
#
_symmetry.space_group_name_H-M   'P 1'
#
loop_
_entity.id
_entity.type
_entity.pdbx_description
1 polymer ?
#
loop_
_entity_poly.entity_id
_entity_poly.type
_entity_poly.pdbx_seq_one_letter_code
_entity_poly.pdbx_strand_id
1 'polypeptide(L)'
;MNLFRRAQATKTAPKDAIVRLRESLEMLEKREKYLQTKIDNELKIAKANVSKNKRGLHSDAPLALATLYGWSVALTALKRKKAYEDQISKIMGSRMTLEQQVMAIENANVNLETMNAMKAGADAMKQIHGHLDINKVDATMDDIREQMDLANEISEAISQPVNFGVEFDEEELNEELELLEQEDLDARLLDTAGVGVDLGQVEAAPAVPKIAVPAIAQPPRPTRAQPVQSEEDAELEELRAAMAL
;
A
#
# COMPACT_ATOMS: atom_id res chain seq x y z
N MET A 1 43.48 -35.65 -25.70
CA MET A 1 42.68 -34.44 -26.00
C MET A 1 41.61 -34.32 -24.93
N ASN A 2 41.76 -33.39 -23.97
CA ASN A 2 40.68 -32.98 -23.05
C ASN A 2 40.69 -31.44 -22.99
N LEU A 3 39.96 -30.81 -23.91
CA LEU A 3 39.94 -29.35 -24.13
C LEU A 3 38.67 -28.65 -23.62
N PHE A 4 37.85 -29.31 -22.79
CA PHE A 4 36.67 -28.70 -22.19
C PHE A 4 36.80 -28.62 -20.66
N ARG A 5 37.67 -27.72 -20.20
CA ARG A 5 37.58 -27.20 -18.84
C ARG A 5 36.42 -26.20 -18.83
N ARG A 6 35.23 -26.67 -18.43
CA ARG A 6 34.07 -25.81 -18.15
C ARG A 6 34.53 -24.75 -17.16
N ALA A 7 34.62 -23.49 -17.59
CA ALA A 7 34.84 -22.38 -16.69
C ALA A 7 33.73 -22.44 -15.65
N GLN A 8 34.10 -22.55 -14.37
CA GLN A 8 33.13 -22.42 -13.28
C GLN A 8 32.47 -21.06 -13.46
N ALA A 9 31.18 -21.05 -13.82
CA ALA A 9 30.38 -19.85 -13.77
C ALA A 9 30.43 -19.35 -12.32
N THR A 10 31.16 -18.27 -12.09
CA THR A 10 31.14 -17.57 -10.81
C THR A 10 29.68 -17.23 -10.55
N LYS A 11 29.07 -17.85 -9.53
CA LYS A 11 27.71 -17.50 -9.10
C LYS A 11 27.75 -16.03 -8.70
N THR A 12 27.45 -15.13 -9.63
CA THR A 12 27.26 -13.71 -9.32
C THR A 12 26.09 -13.65 -8.35
N ALA A 13 26.33 -13.12 -7.15
CA ALA A 13 25.26 -12.96 -6.18
C ALA A 13 24.17 -12.07 -6.81
N PRO A 14 22.88 -12.26 -6.50
CA PRO A 14 21.79 -11.43 -7.01
C PRO A 14 22.07 -9.92 -6.82
N LYS A 15 22.71 -9.57 -5.69
CA LYS A 15 23.14 -8.20 -5.38
C LYS A 15 24.18 -7.67 -6.37
N ASP A 16 25.19 -8.47 -6.74
CA ASP A 16 26.23 -8.07 -7.71
C ASP A 16 25.63 -7.88 -9.11
N ALA A 17 24.66 -8.71 -9.49
CA ALA A 17 23.95 -8.57 -10.76
C ALA A 17 23.14 -7.28 -10.80
N ILE A 18 22.40 -6.95 -9.72
CA ILE A 18 21.65 -5.70 -9.60
C ILE A 18 22.59 -4.48 -9.70
N VAL A 19 23.74 -4.51 -9.02
CA VAL A 19 24.74 -3.42 -9.08
C VAL A 19 25.21 -3.20 -10.52
N ARG A 20 25.61 -4.25 -11.23
CA ARG A 20 26.06 -4.13 -12.63
C ARG A 20 24.97 -3.62 -13.58
N LEU A 21 23.72 -4.04 -13.37
CA LEU A 21 22.58 -3.55 -14.15
C LEU A 21 22.35 -2.06 -13.91
N ARG A 22 22.45 -1.60 -12.65
CA ARG A 22 22.33 -0.18 -12.28
C ARG A 22 23.47 0.67 -12.84
N GLU A 23 24.71 0.18 -12.79
CA GLU A 23 25.86 0.86 -13.42
C GLU A 23 25.67 0.99 -14.94
N SER A 24 25.12 -0.05 -15.58
CA SER A 24 24.80 -0.02 -17.01
C SER A 24 23.70 0.99 -17.33
N LEU A 25 22.66 1.08 -16.49
CA LEU A 25 21.61 2.10 -16.59
C LEU A 25 22.19 3.51 -16.49
N GLU A 26 23.08 3.76 -15.53
CA GLU A 26 23.72 5.07 -15.36
C GLU A 26 24.59 5.44 -16.57
N MET A 27 25.31 4.48 -17.16
CA MET A 27 26.05 4.69 -18.40
C MET A 27 25.12 5.07 -19.57
N LEU A 28 24.00 4.37 -19.72
CA LEU A 28 23.01 4.65 -20.76
C LEU A 28 22.38 6.03 -20.57
N GLU A 29 22.08 6.44 -19.33
CA GLU A 29 21.60 7.78 -19.00
C GLU A 29 22.61 8.88 -19.38
N LYS A 30 23.90 8.69 -19.04
CA LYS A 30 24.96 9.63 -19.41
C LYS A 30 25.07 9.74 -20.94
N ARG A 31 24.96 8.61 -21.64
CA ARG A 31 24.98 8.59 -23.11
C ARG A 31 23.78 9.31 -23.71
N GLU A 32 22.59 9.11 -23.17
CA GLU A 32 21.36 9.80 -23.56
C GLU A 32 21.51 11.32 -23.41
N LYS A 33 21.98 11.81 -22.25
CA LYS A 33 22.24 13.24 -22.00
C LYS A 33 23.26 13.83 -22.98
N TYR A 34 24.31 13.07 -23.30
CA TYR A 34 25.29 13.49 -24.30
C TYR A 34 24.68 13.61 -25.70
N LEU A 35 23.87 12.64 -26.12
CA LEU A 35 23.16 12.69 -27.40
C LEU A 35 22.14 13.82 -27.44
N GLN A 36 21.46 14.12 -26.34
CA GLN A 36 20.56 15.26 -26.22
C GLN A 36 21.30 16.58 -26.44
N THR A 37 22.49 16.73 -25.85
CA THR A 37 23.35 17.90 -26.08
C THR A 37 23.76 18.02 -27.56
N LYS A 38 24.03 16.89 -28.25
CA LYS A 38 24.30 16.88 -29.70
C LYS A 38 23.08 17.30 -30.51
N ILE A 39 21.88 16.82 -30.16
CA ILE A 39 20.62 17.25 -30.79
C ILE A 39 20.43 18.76 -30.66
N ASP A 40 20.64 19.32 -29.48
CA ASP A 40 20.47 20.76 -29.23
C ASP A 40 21.46 21.59 -30.06
N ASN A 41 22.69 21.10 -30.24
CA ASN A 41 23.69 21.75 -31.08
C ASN A 41 23.34 21.69 -32.57
N GLU A 42 22.92 20.54 -33.09
CA GLU A 42 22.47 20.44 -34.49
C GLU A 42 21.20 21.29 -34.74
N LEU A 43 20.30 21.40 -33.76
CA LEU A 43 19.15 22.31 -33.81
C LEU A 43 19.59 23.78 -33.87
N LYS A 44 20.57 24.20 -33.07
CA LYS A 44 21.13 25.55 -33.13
C LYS A 44 21.73 25.84 -34.51
N ILE A 45 22.51 24.91 -35.06
CA ILE A 45 23.10 25.02 -36.41
C ILE A 45 21.99 25.14 -37.47
N ALA A 46 20.97 24.29 -37.42
CA ALA A 46 19.86 24.34 -38.36
C ALA A 46 19.11 25.69 -38.30
N LYS A 47 18.74 26.14 -37.09
CA LYS A 47 18.06 27.43 -36.87
C LYS A 47 18.88 28.63 -37.35
N ALA A 48 20.19 28.64 -37.07
CA ALA A 48 21.07 29.72 -37.48
C ALA A 48 21.20 29.82 -39.00
N ASN A 49 21.22 28.69 -39.72
CA ASN A 49 21.38 28.68 -41.18
C ASN A 49 20.05 28.91 -41.93
N VAL A 50 18.90 28.53 -41.36
CA VAL A 50 17.57 28.86 -41.93
C VAL A 50 17.21 30.34 -41.74
N SER A 51 17.51 30.93 -40.59
CA SER A 51 17.20 32.34 -40.31
C SER A 51 18.04 33.31 -41.16
N LYS A 52 19.32 32.98 -41.41
CA LYS A 52 20.18 33.71 -42.36
C LYS A 52 19.64 33.64 -43.79
N ASN A 53 18.97 32.55 -44.15
CA ASN A 53 18.39 32.35 -45.48
C ASN A 53 17.18 33.27 -45.75
N LYS A 54 16.30 33.48 -44.76
CA LYS A 54 15.12 34.36 -44.88
C LYS A 54 15.45 35.85 -45.06
N ARG A 55 16.60 36.31 -44.57
CA ARG A 55 17.06 37.70 -44.70
C ARG A 55 17.62 38.05 -46.09
N GLY A 56 17.82 37.06 -46.95
CA GLY A 56 18.41 37.22 -48.29
C GLY A 56 17.42 37.25 -49.45
N LEU A 57 16.11 37.30 -49.19
CA LEU A 57 15.08 37.20 -50.23
C LEU A 57 14.80 38.53 -50.98
N HIS A 58 15.53 39.59 -50.67
CA HIS A 58 15.45 40.88 -51.36
C HIS A 58 16.83 41.24 -51.93
N SER A 59 16.88 41.48 -53.25
CA SER A 59 18.00 41.97 -54.10
C SER A 59 19.00 40.94 -54.66
N ASP A 60 18.78 40.60 -55.93
CA ASP A 60 19.72 40.68 -57.06
C ASP A 60 21.12 40.06 -56.88
N ALA A 61 21.21 38.74 -57.09
CA ALA A 61 22.37 37.90 -57.46
C ALA A 61 23.80 38.43 -57.13
N PRO A 62 24.32 38.16 -55.92
CA PRO A 62 25.22 37.01 -55.67
C PRO A 62 24.79 36.12 -54.49
N LEU A 63 23.61 36.41 -53.91
CA LEU A 63 23.11 35.78 -52.68
C LEU A 63 22.60 34.33 -52.87
N ALA A 64 22.26 33.91 -54.08
CA ALA A 64 21.61 32.62 -54.35
C ALA A 64 22.47 31.38 -54.00
N LEU A 65 23.79 31.47 -54.15
CA LEU A 65 24.71 30.39 -53.74
C LEU A 65 24.85 30.33 -52.21
N ALA A 66 24.85 31.47 -51.53
CA ALA A 66 24.94 31.55 -50.08
C ALA A 66 23.66 31.00 -49.40
N THR A 67 22.49 31.26 -50.00
CA THR A 67 21.19 30.75 -49.55
C THR A 67 21.06 29.23 -49.75
N LEU A 68 21.49 28.71 -50.90
CA LEU A 68 21.56 27.26 -51.17
C LEU A 68 22.54 26.54 -50.24
N TYR A 69 23.70 27.14 -49.98
CA TYR A 69 24.68 26.59 -49.06
C TYR A 69 24.13 26.51 -47.63
N GLY A 70 23.54 27.61 -47.12
CA GLY A 70 22.90 27.61 -45.79
C GLY A 70 21.77 26.59 -45.66
N TRP A 71 20.95 26.42 -46.70
CA TRP A 71 19.90 25.41 -46.72
C TRP A 71 20.46 23.97 -46.66
N SER A 72 21.51 23.66 -47.43
CA SER A 72 22.13 22.33 -47.41
C SER A 72 22.78 21.98 -46.07
N VAL A 73 23.42 22.96 -45.42
CA VAL A 73 23.97 22.82 -44.06
C VAL A 73 22.86 22.57 -43.05
N ALA A 74 21.76 23.32 -43.11
CA ALA A 74 20.61 23.11 -42.23
C ALA A 74 19.98 21.73 -42.43
N LEU A 75 19.81 21.29 -43.68
CA LEU A 75 19.28 19.95 -44.00
C LEU A 75 20.17 18.84 -43.44
N THR A 76 21.49 18.99 -43.56
CA THR A 76 22.46 18.02 -43.03
C THR A 76 22.43 17.96 -41.50
N ALA A 77 22.31 19.12 -40.84
CA ALA A 77 22.14 19.20 -39.38
C ALA A 77 20.85 18.50 -38.91
N LEU A 78 19.73 18.70 -39.62
CA LEU A 78 18.47 18.01 -39.31
C LEU A 78 18.56 16.50 -39.51
N LYS A 79 19.29 16.01 -40.53
CA LYS A 79 19.56 14.57 -40.70
C LYS A 79 20.35 14.00 -39.53
N ARG A 80 21.40 14.69 -39.07
CA ARG A 80 22.18 14.28 -37.88
C ARG A 80 21.33 14.27 -36.62
N LYS A 81 20.53 15.31 -36.39
CA LYS A 81 19.55 15.36 -35.30
C LYS A 81 18.67 14.12 -35.30
N LYS A 82 18.06 13.79 -36.44
CA LYS A 82 17.14 12.64 -36.55
C LYS A 82 17.85 11.33 -36.20
N ALA A 83 19.09 11.14 -36.67
CA ALA A 83 19.88 9.97 -36.32
C ALA A 83 20.20 9.87 -34.82
N TYR A 84 20.44 10.99 -34.14
CA TYR A 84 20.63 11.01 -32.67
C TYR A 84 19.32 10.73 -31.92
N GLU A 85 18.17 11.22 -32.39
CA GLU A 85 16.86 10.89 -31.82
C GLU A 85 16.58 9.38 -31.92
N ASP A 86 16.89 8.77 -33.05
CA ASP A 86 16.75 7.32 -33.23
C ASP A 86 17.67 6.53 -32.28
N GLN A 87 18.88 7.05 -32.00
CA GLN A 87 19.78 6.46 -31.02
C GLN A 87 19.24 6.60 -29.58
N ILE A 88 18.67 7.76 -29.22
CA ILE A 88 18.02 7.96 -27.92
C ILE A 88 16.85 6.98 -27.76
N SER A 89 15.99 6.84 -28.77
CA SER A 89 14.88 5.89 -28.73
C SER A 89 15.34 4.45 -28.46
N LYS A 90 16.43 4.00 -29.11
CA LYS A 90 17.05 2.69 -28.83
C LYS A 90 17.58 2.58 -27.41
N ILE A 91 18.21 3.64 -26.89
CA ILE A 91 18.70 3.68 -25.51
C ILE A 91 17.54 3.61 -24.52
N MET A 92 16.44 4.33 -24.75
CA MET A 92 15.25 4.28 -23.91
C MET A 92 14.66 2.86 -23.84
N GLY A 93 14.52 2.18 -24.98
CA GLY A 93 14.08 0.78 -24.99
C GLY A 93 15.04 -0.17 -24.25
N SER A 94 16.36 0.07 -24.39
CA SER A 94 17.37 -0.71 -23.67
C SER A 94 17.28 -0.47 -22.15
N ARG A 95 17.09 0.79 -21.72
CA ARG A 95 16.91 1.15 -20.31
C ARG A 95 15.67 0.50 -19.71
N MET A 96 14.53 0.59 -20.38
CA MET A 96 13.29 -0.04 -19.94
C MET A 96 13.46 -1.55 -19.75
N THR A 97 14.20 -2.21 -20.66
CA THR A 97 14.51 -3.64 -20.55
C THR A 97 15.36 -3.95 -19.31
N LEU A 98 16.40 -3.14 -19.05
CA LEU A 98 17.26 -3.32 -17.87
C LEU A 98 16.51 -3.03 -16.56
N GLU A 99 15.65 -2.02 -16.52
CA GLU A 99 14.81 -1.70 -15.37
C GLU A 99 13.85 -2.86 -15.03
N GLN A 100 13.20 -3.45 -16.04
CA GLN A 100 12.39 -4.65 -15.86
C GLN A 100 13.20 -5.83 -15.31
N GLN A 101 14.45 -6.02 -15.77
CA GLN A 101 15.32 -7.06 -15.25
C GLN A 101 15.71 -6.83 -13.78
N VAL A 102 15.99 -5.58 -13.39
CA VAL A 102 16.27 -5.24 -11.99
C VAL A 102 15.07 -5.61 -11.11
N MET A 103 13.87 -5.17 -11.49
CA MET A 103 12.64 -5.49 -10.75
C MET A 103 12.40 -7.00 -10.65
N ALA A 104 12.62 -7.75 -11.75
CA ALA A 104 12.46 -9.19 -11.77
C ALA A 104 13.45 -9.90 -10.81
N ILE A 105 14.70 -9.46 -10.76
CA ILE A 105 15.70 -10.03 -9.85
C ILE A 105 15.38 -9.67 -8.39
N GLU A 106 14.92 -8.45 -8.12
CA GLU A 106 14.50 -8.03 -6.77
C GLU A 106 13.32 -8.87 -6.28
N ASN A 107 12.29 -9.06 -7.11
CA ASN A 107 11.15 -9.92 -6.79
C ASN A 107 11.58 -11.39 -6.59
N ALA A 108 12.47 -11.90 -7.44
CA ALA A 108 12.99 -13.26 -7.30
C ALA A 108 13.77 -13.43 -5.98
N ASN A 109 14.51 -12.41 -5.55
CA ASN A 109 15.26 -12.43 -4.29
C ASN A 109 14.32 -12.43 -3.07
N VAL A 110 13.23 -11.66 -3.10
CA VAL A 110 12.20 -11.70 -2.06
C VAL A 110 11.54 -13.07 -1.99
N ASN A 111 11.17 -13.66 -3.14
CA ASN A 111 10.57 -14.98 -3.19
C ASN A 111 11.52 -16.07 -2.65
N LEU A 112 12.81 -15.97 -2.97
CA LEU A 112 13.84 -16.87 -2.44
C LEU A 112 13.95 -16.77 -0.92
N GLU A 113 13.90 -15.57 -0.36
CA GLU A 113 13.95 -15.37 1.09
C GLU A 113 12.71 -15.95 1.78
N THR A 114 11.52 -15.72 1.22
CA THR A 114 10.27 -16.33 1.69
C THR A 114 10.35 -17.85 1.69
N MET A 115 10.86 -18.45 0.60
CA MET A 115 11.05 -19.90 0.52
C MET A 115 12.05 -20.41 1.56
N ASN A 116 13.13 -19.68 1.82
CA ASN A 116 14.10 -20.05 2.86
C ASN A 116 13.46 -20.02 4.26
N ALA A 117 12.66 -18.99 4.56
CA ALA A 117 11.92 -18.90 5.81
C ALA A 117 10.91 -20.04 5.97
N MET A 118 10.16 -20.36 4.91
CA MET A 118 9.25 -21.50 4.90
C MET A 118 9.99 -22.82 5.14
N LYS A 119 11.16 -23.00 4.53
CA LYS A 119 12.00 -24.19 4.74
C LYS A 119 12.48 -24.28 6.18
N ALA A 120 12.97 -23.18 6.75
CA ALA A 120 13.40 -23.14 8.15
C ALA A 120 12.23 -23.48 9.10
N GLY A 121 11.04 -22.95 8.84
CA GLY A 121 9.82 -23.31 9.58
C GLY A 121 9.47 -24.78 9.44
N ALA A 122 9.53 -25.34 8.23
CA ALA A 122 9.28 -26.76 8.00
C ALA A 122 10.30 -27.65 8.72
N ASP A 123 11.58 -27.27 8.71
CA ASP A 123 12.64 -27.99 9.42
C ASP A 123 12.43 -27.93 10.95
N ALA A 124 12.04 -26.78 11.49
CA ALA A 124 11.70 -26.63 12.92
C ALA A 124 10.47 -27.47 13.29
N MET A 125 9.41 -27.46 12.48
CA MET A 125 8.23 -28.31 12.67
C MET A 125 8.59 -29.80 12.61
N LYS A 126 9.49 -30.19 11.70
CA LYS A 126 10.00 -31.56 11.60
C LYS A 126 10.79 -31.96 12.84
N GLN A 127 11.52 -31.04 13.47
CA GLN A 127 12.20 -31.32 14.74
C GLN A 127 11.20 -31.49 15.89
N ILE A 128 10.24 -30.56 16.03
CA ILE A 128 9.18 -30.63 17.06
C ILE A 128 8.43 -31.96 16.95
N HIS A 129 7.95 -32.30 15.75
CA HIS A 129 7.22 -33.55 15.52
C HIS A 129 8.13 -34.78 15.49
N GLY A 130 9.39 -34.65 15.09
CA GLY A 130 10.36 -35.73 15.13
C GLY A 130 10.74 -36.15 16.54
N HIS A 131 10.60 -35.27 17.53
CA HIS A 131 10.74 -35.62 18.95
C HIS A 131 9.46 -36.21 19.55
N LEU A 132 8.30 -35.90 18.97
CA LEU A 132 6.99 -36.54 19.21
C LEU A 132 6.90 -37.84 18.39
N ASP A 133 7.78 -38.79 18.69
CA ASP A 133 7.72 -40.13 18.11
C ASP A 133 6.37 -40.77 18.51
N ILE A 134 5.66 -41.43 17.58
CA ILE A 134 4.33 -42.00 17.85
C ILE A 134 4.37 -42.97 19.05
N ASN A 135 5.50 -43.66 19.22
CA ASN A 135 5.77 -44.56 20.33
C ASN A 135 5.85 -43.83 21.68
N LYS A 136 6.27 -42.56 21.71
CA LYS A 136 6.26 -41.73 22.92
C LYS A 136 4.87 -41.20 23.22
N VAL A 137 4.07 -40.91 22.19
CA VAL A 137 2.68 -40.48 22.35
C VAL A 137 1.86 -41.60 23.00
N ASP A 138 2.01 -42.84 22.52
CA ASP A 138 1.37 -44.01 23.14
C ASP A 138 1.79 -44.19 24.61
N ALA A 139 3.10 -44.10 24.91
CA ALA A 139 3.59 -44.17 26.29
C ALA A 139 3.02 -43.05 27.18
N THR A 140 2.97 -41.80 26.71
CA THR A 140 2.33 -40.72 27.48
C THR A 140 0.82 -40.90 27.63
N MET A 141 0.12 -41.50 26.67
CA MET A 141 -1.30 -41.78 26.79
C MET A 141 -1.58 -42.90 27.79
N ASP A 142 -0.69 -43.89 27.88
CA ASP A 142 -0.76 -44.92 28.91
C ASP A 142 -0.45 -44.35 30.29
N ASP A 143 0.56 -43.47 30.44
CA ASP A 143 0.82 -42.74 31.69
C ASP A 143 -0.38 -41.87 32.09
N ILE A 144 -1.05 -41.21 31.14
CA ILE A 144 -2.26 -40.41 31.40
C ILE A 144 -3.43 -41.29 31.89
N ARG A 145 -3.62 -42.48 31.30
CA ARG A 145 -4.63 -43.44 31.76
C ARG A 145 -4.33 -43.92 33.17
N GLU A 146 -3.07 -44.27 33.45
CA GLU A 146 -2.63 -44.71 34.77
C GLU A 146 -2.80 -43.61 35.83
N GLN A 147 -2.52 -42.33 35.47
CA GLN A 147 -2.77 -41.19 36.36
C GLN A 147 -4.27 -40.88 36.56
N MET A 148 -5.10 -41.07 35.54
CA MET A 148 -6.57 -40.97 35.66
C MET A 148 -7.13 -42.07 36.56
N ASP A 149 -6.65 -43.30 36.42
CA ASP A 149 -7.04 -44.43 37.26
C ASP A 149 -6.59 -44.21 38.71
N LEU A 150 -5.36 -43.71 38.93
CA LEU A 150 -4.87 -43.32 40.25
C LEU A 150 -5.72 -42.18 40.85
N ALA A 151 -6.10 -41.17 40.07
CA ALA A 151 -6.95 -40.09 40.53
C ALA A 151 -8.35 -40.58 40.93
N ASN A 152 -8.90 -41.55 40.19
CA ASN A 152 -10.16 -42.20 40.54
C ASN A 152 -10.02 -43.06 41.81
N GLU A 153 -8.93 -43.82 41.97
CA GLU A 153 -8.65 -44.60 43.17
C GLU A 153 -8.45 -43.72 44.41
N ILE A 154 -7.76 -42.57 44.27
CA ILE A 154 -7.63 -41.56 45.32
C ILE A 154 -9.00 -40.96 45.66
N SER A 155 -9.79 -40.61 44.65
CA SER A 155 -11.14 -40.09 44.85
C SER A 155 -12.00 -41.11 45.59
N GLU A 156 -11.95 -42.39 45.22
CA GLU A 156 -12.69 -43.49 45.85
C GLU A 156 -12.18 -43.80 47.28
N ALA A 157 -10.88 -43.68 47.52
CA ALA A 157 -10.27 -43.84 48.84
C ALA A 157 -10.55 -42.65 49.78
N ILE A 158 -10.64 -41.42 49.26
CA ILE A 158 -11.03 -40.23 50.02
C ILE A 158 -12.55 -40.22 50.27
N SER A 159 -13.33 -40.71 49.30
CA SER A 159 -14.78 -40.80 49.43
C SER A 159 -15.25 -42.05 50.17
N GLN A 160 -14.35 -42.92 50.65
CA GLN A 160 -14.65 -43.81 51.78
C GLN A 160 -14.84 -42.95 53.03
N PRO A 161 -16.08 -42.68 53.47
CA PRO A 161 -16.31 -41.76 54.55
C PRO A 161 -15.92 -42.46 55.85
N VAL A 162 -14.87 -41.97 56.52
CA VAL A 162 -14.82 -42.08 57.98
C VAL A 162 -15.94 -41.18 58.46
N ASN A 163 -17.10 -41.77 58.72
CA ASN A 163 -18.33 -41.10 59.15
C ASN A 163 -18.11 -40.38 60.49
N PHE A 164 -17.48 -39.21 60.46
CA PHE A 164 -17.52 -38.23 61.54
C PHE A 164 -18.85 -37.50 61.40
N GLY A 165 -19.86 -38.04 62.08
CA GLY A 165 -21.20 -37.47 62.18
C GLY A 165 -21.17 -36.12 62.87
N VAL A 166 -20.95 -35.08 62.07
CA VAL A 166 -21.34 -33.71 62.42
C VAL A 166 -22.54 -33.42 61.53
N GLU A 167 -23.73 -33.64 62.09
CA GLU A 167 -24.96 -33.08 61.53
C GLU A 167 -24.85 -31.56 61.70
N PHE A 168 -24.87 -30.82 60.59
CA PHE A 168 -25.02 -29.38 60.64
C PHE A 168 -26.46 -29.07 60.98
N ASP A 169 -26.69 -28.13 61.89
CA ASP A 169 -28.03 -27.67 62.21
C ASP A 169 -28.53 -26.81 61.06
N GLU A 170 -29.50 -27.32 60.30
CA GLU A 170 -30.08 -26.61 59.15
C GLU A 170 -30.76 -25.30 59.57
N GLU A 171 -31.20 -25.15 60.82
CA GLU A 171 -31.75 -23.88 61.32
C GLU A 171 -30.67 -22.82 61.47
N GLU A 172 -29.51 -23.16 62.05
CA GLU A 172 -28.37 -22.24 62.19
C GLU A 172 -27.85 -21.76 60.81
N LEU A 173 -27.77 -22.68 59.85
CA LEU A 173 -27.36 -22.35 58.48
C LEU A 173 -28.38 -21.45 57.75
N ASN A 174 -29.68 -21.67 57.99
CA ASN A 174 -30.73 -20.84 57.38
C ASN A 174 -30.77 -19.44 57.99
N GLU A 175 -30.55 -19.30 59.30
CA GLU A 175 -30.42 -17.99 59.95
C GLU A 175 -29.21 -17.21 59.40
N GLU A 176 -28.06 -17.88 59.24
CA GLU A 176 -26.87 -17.25 58.63
C GLU A 176 -27.14 -16.84 57.17
N LEU A 177 -27.87 -17.65 56.41
CA LEU A 177 -28.23 -17.35 55.03
C LEU A 177 -29.20 -16.16 54.92
N GLU A 178 -30.21 -16.09 55.77
CA GLU A 178 -31.13 -14.95 55.84
C GLU A 178 -30.39 -13.65 56.17
N LEU A 179 -29.41 -13.71 57.08
CA LEU A 179 -28.60 -12.55 57.45
C LEU A 179 -27.80 -12.03 56.24
N LEU A 180 -27.21 -12.92 55.45
CA LEU A 180 -26.45 -12.58 54.25
C LEU A 180 -27.33 -11.99 53.14
N GLU A 181 -28.55 -12.50 52.95
CA GLU A 181 -29.49 -11.92 51.98
C GLU A 181 -29.91 -10.50 52.36
N GLN A 182 -30.12 -10.27 53.67
CA GLN A 182 -30.47 -8.95 54.17
C GLN A 182 -29.32 -7.94 54.02
N GLU A 183 -28.07 -8.36 54.27
CA GLU A 183 -26.88 -7.54 54.03
C GLU A 183 -26.72 -7.15 52.54
N ASP A 184 -26.98 -8.05 51.60
CA ASP A 184 -26.92 -7.76 50.16
C ASP A 184 -28.05 -6.82 49.70
N LEU A 185 -29.26 -6.98 50.26
CA LEU A 185 -30.38 -6.08 49.99
C LEU A 185 -30.11 -4.65 50.50
N ASP A 186 -29.59 -4.52 51.73
CA ASP A 186 -29.22 -3.23 52.31
C ASP A 186 -28.12 -2.54 51.51
N ALA A 187 -27.12 -3.30 51.03
CA ALA A 187 -26.06 -2.79 50.17
C ALA A 187 -26.60 -2.24 48.83
N ARG A 188 -27.57 -2.93 48.20
CA ARG A 188 -28.20 -2.50 46.95
C ARG A 188 -29.11 -1.28 47.14
N LEU A 189 -29.82 -1.17 48.26
CA LEU A 189 -30.66 -0.01 48.54
C LEU A 189 -29.84 1.27 48.73
N LEU A 190 -28.68 1.16 49.40
CA LEU A 190 -27.75 2.28 49.59
C LEU A 190 -27.19 2.83 48.27
N ASP A 191 -27.03 1.98 47.25
CA ASP A 191 -26.57 2.35 45.90
C ASP A 191 -27.64 3.15 45.11
N THR A 192 -28.92 2.88 45.33
CA THR A 192 -30.03 3.51 44.56
C THR A 192 -30.51 4.87 45.09
N ALA A 193 -30.18 5.25 46.32
CA ALA A 193 -30.55 6.54 46.90
C ALA A 193 -29.61 7.71 46.51
N GLY A 194 -28.55 7.44 45.74
CA GLY A 194 -27.47 8.39 45.43
C GLY A 194 -27.52 9.11 44.07
N VAL A 195 -28.47 8.80 43.16
CA VAL A 195 -28.54 9.45 41.84
C VAL A 195 -29.88 10.14 41.63
N GLY A 196 -29.88 11.43 41.92
CA GLY A 196 -31.00 12.35 41.69
C GLY A 196 -31.35 12.48 40.21
N VAL A 197 -32.66 12.52 39.98
CA VAL A 197 -33.35 12.82 38.73
C VAL A 197 -33.04 14.27 38.32
N ASP A 198 -32.42 14.50 37.16
CA ASP A 198 -32.34 15.83 36.53
C ASP A 198 -33.29 15.88 35.32
N LEU A 199 -34.46 16.44 35.56
CA LEU A 199 -35.49 16.71 34.56
C LEU A 199 -35.42 18.19 34.16
N GLY A 200 -34.83 18.46 33.00
CA GLY A 200 -35.27 19.54 32.10
C GLY A 200 -34.34 20.74 31.95
N GLN A 201 -33.94 21.02 30.70
CA GLN A 201 -34.30 22.27 30.02
C GLN A 201 -33.83 22.25 28.55
N VAL A 202 -34.81 22.27 27.65
CA VAL A 202 -34.71 22.71 26.26
C VAL A 202 -34.97 24.21 26.23
N GLU A 203 -34.05 25.06 25.72
CA GLU A 203 -34.41 26.37 25.16
C GLU A 203 -33.37 26.92 24.16
N ALA A 204 -33.91 27.22 22.96
CA ALA A 204 -33.68 28.38 22.08
C ALA A 204 -32.33 28.61 21.37
N ALA A 205 -32.44 28.67 20.03
CA ALA A 205 -31.44 29.15 19.08
C ALA A 205 -31.23 30.69 19.15
N PRO A 206 -30.02 31.21 18.84
CA PRO A 206 -29.80 32.65 18.70
C PRO A 206 -30.11 33.15 17.28
N ALA A 207 -30.76 34.30 17.22
CA ALA A 207 -31.28 34.95 16.01
C ALA A 207 -30.22 35.65 15.14
N VAL A 208 -30.54 35.75 13.84
CA VAL A 208 -29.78 36.41 12.76
C VAL A 208 -29.74 37.95 12.94
N PRO A 209 -28.59 38.63 12.75
CA PRO A 209 -28.56 40.08 12.63
C PRO A 209 -28.91 40.54 11.21
N LYS A 210 -29.96 41.37 11.08
CA LYS A 210 -30.33 42.09 9.85
C LYS A 210 -29.39 43.29 9.66
N ILE A 211 -28.60 43.29 8.59
CA ILE A 211 -27.87 44.48 8.13
C ILE A 211 -28.55 44.98 6.84
N ALA A 212 -28.99 46.23 6.88
CA ALA A 212 -29.60 46.94 5.76
C ALA A 212 -28.54 47.39 4.75
N VAL A 213 -28.86 47.25 3.46
CA VAL A 213 -28.04 47.63 2.31
C VAL A 213 -28.38 49.05 1.85
N PRO A 214 -27.42 49.92 1.50
CA PRO A 214 -27.64 51.01 0.57
C PRO A 214 -27.16 50.62 -0.84
N ALA A 215 -28.04 50.84 -1.82
CA ALA A 215 -27.82 50.60 -3.25
C ALA A 215 -26.74 51.52 -3.86
N ILE A 216 -26.05 51.06 -4.92
CA ILE A 216 -25.75 51.82 -6.16
C ILE A 216 -24.98 50.94 -7.19
N ALA A 217 -25.52 50.94 -8.42
CA ALA A 217 -24.97 50.71 -9.78
C ALA A 217 -24.08 49.48 -10.13
N GLN A 218 -24.59 48.65 -11.05
CA GLN A 218 -23.87 47.60 -11.79
C GLN A 218 -22.98 48.18 -12.94
N PRO A 219 -21.81 47.58 -13.21
CA PRO A 219 -21.14 47.63 -14.52
C PRO A 219 -21.42 46.35 -15.37
N PRO A 220 -21.14 46.36 -16.69
CA PRO A 220 -21.82 45.48 -17.67
C PRO A 220 -21.23 44.06 -17.82
N ARG A 221 -22.11 43.15 -18.27
CA ARG A 221 -21.89 41.76 -18.74
C ARG A 221 -20.91 41.67 -19.93
N PRO A 222 -20.21 40.53 -20.19
CA PRO A 222 -20.85 39.48 -21.02
C PRO A 222 -20.44 37.99 -20.82
N THR A 223 -21.42 37.14 -21.15
CA THR A 223 -21.37 35.81 -21.81
C THR A 223 -20.92 34.51 -21.10
N ARG A 224 -21.94 33.64 -20.97
CA ARG A 224 -22.06 32.24 -21.47
C ARG A 224 -21.35 31.11 -20.72
N ALA A 225 -22.15 30.31 -20.01
CA ALA A 225 -22.47 28.91 -20.35
C ALA A 225 -23.61 28.42 -19.43
N GLN A 226 -24.63 27.75 -20.00
CA GLN A 226 -25.68 27.08 -19.22
C GLN A 226 -25.11 25.79 -18.60
N PRO A 227 -25.45 25.44 -17.35
CA PRO A 227 -25.15 24.14 -16.78
C PRO A 227 -26.16 23.10 -17.31
N VAL A 228 -25.62 21.96 -17.74
CA VAL A 228 -26.38 20.78 -18.16
C VAL A 228 -26.89 20.09 -16.89
N GLN A 229 -28.20 20.08 -16.67
CA GLN A 229 -28.81 19.25 -15.63
C GLN A 229 -28.74 17.78 -16.08
N SER A 230 -28.09 16.95 -15.29
CA SER A 230 -28.00 15.50 -15.52
C SER A 230 -29.34 14.83 -15.25
N GLU A 231 -29.69 13.86 -16.09
CA GLU A 231 -30.92 13.06 -16.01
C GLU A 231 -31.15 12.41 -14.63
N GLU A 232 -30.08 12.23 -13.85
CA GLU A 232 -30.10 11.71 -12.47
C GLU A 232 -30.81 12.63 -11.45
N ASP A 233 -30.84 13.95 -11.66
CA ASP A 233 -31.50 14.89 -10.73
C ASP A 233 -33.03 14.88 -10.90
N ALA A 234 -33.52 14.59 -12.11
CA ALA A 234 -34.94 14.52 -12.41
C ALA A 234 -35.60 13.26 -11.83
N GLU A 235 -34.90 12.13 -11.87
CA GLU A 235 -35.39 10.87 -11.27
C GLU A 235 -35.51 10.96 -9.74
N LEU A 236 -34.61 11.72 -9.08
CA LEU A 236 -34.62 11.90 -7.63
C LEU A 236 -35.83 12.72 -7.14
N GLU A 237 -36.30 13.66 -7.96
CA GLU A 237 -37.45 14.50 -7.66
C GLU A 237 -38.79 13.78 -7.86
N GLU A 238 -38.90 12.93 -8.88
CA GLU A 238 -40.07 12.05 -9.06
C GLU A 238 -40.22 11.06 -7.90
N LEU A 239 -39.12 10.47 -7.42
CA LEU A 239 -39.17 9.54 -6.29
C LEU A 239 -39.61 10.22 -4.98
N ARG A 240 -39.24 11.50 -4.79
CA ARG A 240 -39.68 12.32 -3.66
C ARG A 240 -41.14 12.73 -3.76
N ALA A 241 -41.63 13.03 -4.95
CA ALA A 241 -43.04 13.37 -5.17
C ALA A 241 -43.98 12.17 -4.94
N ALA A 242 -43.54 10.95 -5.27
CA ALA A 242 -44.33 9.73 -5.08
C ALA A 242 -44.46 9.28 -3.62
N MET A 243 -43.59 9.76 -2.71
CA MET A 243 -43.67 9.46 -1.26
C MET A 243 -44.47 10.50 -0.46
N ALA A 244 -44.91 11.59 -1.11
CA ALA A 244 -45.62 12.69 -0.45
C ALA A 244 -47.14 12.71 -0.73
N LEU A 245 -47.70 11.59 -1.17
CA LEU A 245 -49.13 11.35 -1.40
C LEU A 245 -49.54 10.04 -0.72
#